data_AF-A0A8H4IR30-F1
#
_entry.id   AF-A0A8H4IR30-F1
#
_cell.length_a   1.000
_cell.length_b   1.000
_cell.length_c   1.000
_cell.angle_alpha   90.00
_cell.angle_beta   90.00
_cell.angle_gamma   90.00
#
_symmetry.space_group_name_H-M   'P 1'
#
loop_
_entity.id
_entity.type
_entity.pdbx_description
1 polymer ?
#
loop_
_entity_poly.entity_id
_entity_poly.type
_entity_poly.pdbx_seq_one_letter_code
_entity_poly.pdbx_strand_id
1 'polypeptide(L)'
;METVLESRPDLLVLNGPFLDIEHPSVLNGDFEIPDSAIPNPDKATLKDVLRYHISQPINQLVAQHPSITIIIQPSVRDAINKHASYPQDRLKRQEFGLPRQASIVTNPVTVSINEIVVGINSLDILDMLRREECVSDKAKMTNAMARWGANIISQRSFCPDGSVVAEGEEDSEKVDILPIGAPLDTSFLKLTEWLNVRPDILITPSALTPFAKVLNSVLMINPGTLSKKRGPGTFARMTVLPVTITDEEREKNDVVAHKLFERARVDIVHI
;
A
#
# COMPACT_ATOMS: atom_id res chain seq x y z
N MET A 1 -0.43 -13.40 -10.19
CA MET A 1 -0.64 -12.68 -11.48
C MET A 1 -1.78 -13.27 -12.30
N GLU A 2 -2.02 -14.59 -12.24
CA GLU A 2 -3.15 -15.26 -12.92
C GLU A 2 -4.51 -14.59 -12.64
N THR A 3 -4.85 -14.33 -11.37
CA THR A 3 -6.09 -13.63 -11.00
C THR A 3 -6.25 -12.25 -11.66
N VAL A 4 -5.14 -11.55 -11.92
CA VAL A 4 -5.14 -10.25 -12.61
C VAL A 4 -5.41 -10.46 -14.11
N LEU A 5 -4.89 -11.52 -14.72
CA LEU A 5 -5.16 -11.87 -16.11
C LEU A 5 -6.61 -12.32 -16.33
N GLU A 6 -7.19 -13.02 -15.36
CA GLU A 6 -8.59 -13.46 -15.42
C GLU A 6 -9.55 -12.28 -15.28
N SER A 7 -9.30 -11.39 -14.31
CA SER A 7 -10.17 -10.25 -14.03
C SER A 7 -9.93 -9.04 -14.91
N ARG A 8 -8.77 -8.96 -15.58
CA ARG A 8 -8.32 -7.88 -16.47
C ARG A 8 -8.65 -6.47 -15.93
N PRO A 9 -8.16 -6.07 -14.75
CA PRO A 9 -8.44 -4.75 -14.22
C PRO A 9 -7.75 -3.66 -15.05
N ASP A 10 -8.30 -2.44 -15.00
CA ASP A 10 -7.68 -1.25 -15.62
C ASP A 10 -6.43 -0.79 -14.85
N LEU A 11 -6.46 -0.96 -13.53
CA LEU A 11 -5.44 -0.51 -12.59
C LEU A 11 -5.07 -1.61 -11.60
N LEU A 12 -3.77 -1.81 -11.39
CA LEU A 12 -3.20 -2.66 -10.34
C LEU A 12 -2.35 -1.81 -9.40
N VAL A 13 -2.71 -1.77 -8.12
CA VAL A 13 -1.89 -1.15 -7.07
C VAL A 13 -1.17 -2.24 -6.29
N LEU A 14 0.16 -2.17 -6.24
CA LEU A 14 1.02 -3.07 -5.50
C LEU A 14 1.72 -2.29 -4.40
N ASN A 15 1.43 -2.63 -3.15
CA ASN A 15 2.09 -2.07 -1.98
C ASN A 15 3.20 -3.02 -1.51
N GLY A 16 4.37 -2.44 -1.20
CA GLY A 16 5.45 -3.18 -0.57
C GLY A 16 5.10 -3.64 0.86
N PRO A 17 6.01 -4.38 1.52
CA PRO A 17 7.33 -4.73 1.02
C PRO A 17 7.29 -5.79 -0.09
N PHE A 18 8.11 -5.61 -1.12
CA PHE A 18 8.35 -6.56 -2.20
C PHE A 18 9.46 -7.54 -1.83
N LEU A 19 10.56 -7.01 -1.30
CA LEU A 19 11.60 -7.80 -0.65
C LEU A 19 11.69 -7.32 0.79
N ASP A 20 10.95 -8.00 1.65
CA ASP A 20 10.89 -7.66 3.07
C ASP A 20 12.24 -7.96 3.74
N ILE A 21 12.86 -6.91 4.26
CA ILE A 21 14.17 -6.98 4.93
C ILE A 21 14.11 -7.86 6.20
N GLU A 22 12.93 -8.04 6.80
CA GLU A 22 12.74 -8.92 7.96
C GLU A 22 12.44 -10.38 7.58
N HIS A 23 12.33 -10.69 6.28
CA HIS A 23 12.08 -12.06 5.85
C HIS A 23 13.31 -12.94 6.11
N PRO A 24 13.17 -14.15 6.70
CA PRO A 24 14.31 -15.03 7.03
C PRO A 24 15.26 -15.30 5.86
N SER A 25 14.72 -15.54 4.66
CA SER A 25 15.53 -15.70 3.43
C SER A 25 16.35 -14.47 3.07
N VAL A 26 15.84 -13.26 3.32
CA VAL A 26 16.57 -12.01 3.04
C VAL A 26 17.67 -11.80 4.09
N LEU A 27 17.36 -12.05 5.36
CA LEU A 27 18.32 -11.96 6.46
C LEU A 27 19.48 -12.96 6.33
N ASN A 28 19.17 -14.20 5.96
CA ASN A 28 20.14 -15.27 5.81
C ASN A 28 20.84 -15.26 4.43
N GLY A 29 20.35 -14.46 3.47
CA GLY A 29 20.82 -14.47 2.09
C GLY A 29 20.50 -15.77 1.35
N ASP A 30 19.46 -16.49 1.77
CA ASP A 30 19.07 -17.80 1.24
C ASP A 30 17.95 -17.63 0.21
N PHE A 31 18.34 -17.48 -1.06
CA PHE A 31 17.42 -17.30 -2.18
C PHE A 31 17.41 -18.53 -3.09
N GLU A 32 16.24 -19.14 -3.26
CA GLU A 32 16.02 -20.23 -4.20
C GLU A 32 15.82 -19.68 -5.63
N ILE A 33 16.92 -19.32 -6.30
CA ILE A 33 16.91 -18.81 -7.68
C ILE A 33 17.78 -19.73 -8.56
N PRO A 34 17.29 -20.21 -9.72
CA PRO A 34 18.10 -21.02 -10.63
C PRO A 34 19.36 -20.27 -11.09
N ASP A 35 20.51 -20.95 -11.19
CA ASP A 35 21.77 -20.37 -11.66
C ASP A 35 21.64 -19.68 -13.04
N SER A 36 20.73 -20.17 -13.89
CA SER A 36 20.45 -19.59 -15.20
C SER A 36 19.71 -18.26 -15.15
N ALA A 37 19.05 -17.93 -14.04
CA ALA A 37 18.23 -16.73 -13.92
C ALA A 37 19.07 -15.46 -13.65
N ILE A 38 20.26 -15.60 -13.04
CA ILE A 38 21.18 -14.50 -12.75
C ILE A 38 22.46 -14.70 -13.56
N PRO A 39 22.71 -13.92 -14.63
CA PRO A 39 23.84 -14.14 -15.55
C PRO A 39 25.23 -14.08 -14.92
N ASN A 40 25.37 -13.41 -13.77
CA ASN A 40 26.62 -13.30 -13.03
C ASN A 40 26.34 -13.40 -11.52
N PRO A 41 26.32 -14.63 -10.97
CA PRO A 41 26.00 -14.86 -9.55
C PRO A 41 26.92 -14.09 -8.60
N ASP A 42 28.22 -13.98 -8.91
CA ASP A 42 29.20 -13.27 -8.07
C ASP A 42 28.95 -11.75 -7.98
N LYS A 43 28.15 -11.19 -8.89
CA LYS A 43 27.76 -9.77 -8.91
C LYS A 43 26.27 -9.56 -8.64
N ALA A 44 25.57 -10.61 -8.21
CA ALA A 44 24.14 -10.55 -7.93
C ALA A 44 23.85 -9.55 -6.81
N THR A 45 22.74 -8.85 -6.95
CA THR A 45 22.24 -7.90 -5.95
C THR A 45 20.79 -8.23 -5.61
N LEU A 46 20.27 -7.67 -4.51
CA LEU A 46 18.83 -7.78 -4.18
C LEU A 46 17.93 -7.22 -5.29
N LYS A 47 18.45 -6.36 -6.17
CA LYS A 47 17.71 -5.91 -7.36
C LYS A 47 17.48 -7.04 -8.36
N ASP A 48 18.41 -7.98 -8.47
CA ASP A 48 18.28 -9.15 -9.36
C ASP A 48 17.24 -10.13 -8.81
N VAL A 49 17.23 -10.33 -7.49
CA VAL A 49 16.18 -11.09 -6.78
C VAL A 49 14.80 -10.48 -7.06
N LEU A 50 14.66 -9.16 -6.93
CA LEU A 50 13.40 -8.48 -7.22
C LEU A 50 13.02 -8.59 -8.71
N ARG A 51 13.99 -8.46 -9.62
CA ARG A 51 13.73 -8.61 -11.06
C ARG A 51 13.15 -9.98 -11.38
N TYR A 52 13.70 -11.04 -10.78
CA TYR A 52 13.23 -12.40 -10.97
C TYR A 52 11.84 -12.63 -10.37
N HIS A 53 11.63 -12.33 -9.09
CA HIS A 53 10.37 -12.66 -8.41
C HIS A 53 9.22 -11.69 -8.70
N ILE A 54 9.51 -10.43 -9.02
CA ILE A 54 8.50 -9.37 -9.14
C ILE A 54 8.44 -8.84 -10.56
N SER A 55 9.56 -8.35 -11.10
CA SER A 55 9.53 -7.67 -12.40
C SER A 55 9.23 -8.61 -13.55
N GLN A 56 9.77 -9.82 -13.59
CA GLN A 56 9.50 -10.80 -14.64
C GLN A 56 8.00 -11.17 -14.71
N PRO A 57 7.33 -11.56 -13.62
CA PRO A 57 5.88 -11.76 -13.62
C PRO A 57 5.08 -10.52 -14.07
N ILE A 58 5.50 -9.32 -13.67
CA ILE A 58 4.85 -8.07 -14.12
C ILE A 58 5.03 -7.86 -15.63
N ASN A 59 6.21 -8.13 -16.18
CA ASN A 59 6.45 -8.03 -17.62
C ASN A 59 5.61 -9.06 -18.41
N GLN A 60 5.49 -10.29 -17.89
CA GLN A 60 4.63 -11.33 -18.49
C GLN A 60 3.15 -10.94 -18.46
N LEU A 61 2.69 -10.34 -17.35
CA LEU A 61 1.34 -9.79 -17.23
C LEU A 61 1.10 -8.72 -18.30
N VAL A 62 2.01 -7.75 -18.43
CA VAL A 62 1.89 -6.65 -19.40
C VAL A 62 1.95 -7.13 -20.85
N ALA A 63 2.70 -8.20 -21.14
CA ALA A 63 2.71 -8.79 -22.49
C ALA A 63 1.34 -9.34 -22.90
N GLN A 64 0.53 -9.79 -21.93
CA GLN A 64 -0.81 -10.36 -22.18
C GLN A 64 -1.95 -9.35 -21.96
N HIS A 65 -1.71 -8.31 -21.16
CA HIS A 65 -2.66 -7.23 -20.87
C HIS A 65 -1.95 -5.87 -20.98
N PRO A 66 -1.70 -5.38 -22.20
CA PRO A 66 -0.86 -4.19 -22.42
C PRO A 66 -1.50 -2.87 -21.99
N SER A 67 -2.82 -2.82 -21.79
CA SER A 67 -3.55 -1.60 -21.41
C SER A 67 -3.64 -1.39 -19.90
N ILE A 68 -3.15 -2.34 -19.08
CA ILE A 68 -3.13 -2.20 -17.62
C ILE A 68 -2.21 -1.04 -17.20
N THR A 69 -2.65 -0.27 -16.21
CA THR A 69 -1.80 0.66 -15.46
C THR A 69 -1.38 0.02 -14.15
N ILE A 70 -0.10 0.13 -13.78
CA ILE A 70 0.42 -0.46 -12.54
C ILE A 70 1.06 0.62 -11.67
N ILE A 71 0.59 0.75 -10.44
CA ILE A 71 1.19 1.62 -9.41
C ILE A 71 1.92 0.74 -8.42
N ILE A 72 3.19 1.05 -8.18
CA ILE A 72 4.07 0.35 -7.24
C ILE A 72 4.46 1.32 -6.14
N GLN A 73 4.04 1.06 -4.91
CA GLN A 73 4.42 1.87 -3.76
C GLN A 73 5.46 1.11 -2.91
N PRO A 74 6.65 1.68 -2.70
CA PRO A 74 7.66 1.06 -1.84
C PRO A 74 7.24 1.12 -0.37
N SER A 75 7.86 0.29 0.46
CA SER A 75 7.75 0.28 1.90
C SER A 75 9.09 0.60 2.57
N VAL A 76 9.05 1.06 3.83
CA VAL A 76 10.27 1.22 4.67
C VAL A 76 10.96 -0.11 4.96
N ARG A 77 10.23 -1.22 4.78
CA ARG A 77 10.73 -2.59 4.91
C ARG A 77 11.31 -3.17 3.61
N ASP A 78 11.32 -2.41 2.51
CA ASP A 78 11.91 -2.89 1.26
C ASP A 78 13.44 -2.88 1.32
N ALA A 79 14.05 -4.07 1.30
CA ALA A 79 15.51 -4.26 1.30
C ALA A 79 16.22 -3.64 0.08
N ILE A 80 15.48 -3.35 -0.99
CA ILE A 80 15.98 -2.71 -2.22
C ILE A 80 16.06 -1.19 -2.13
N ASN A 81 15.37 -0.57 -1.15
CA ASN A 81 15.31 0.88 -1.04
C ASN A 81 16.42 1.38 -0.11
N LYS A 82 17.20 2.36 -0.59
CA LYS A 82 18.23 3.02 0.22
C LYS A 82 17.64 4.06 1.18
N HIS A 83 16.44 4.57 0.87
CA HIS A 83 15.72 5.51 1.71
C HIS A 83 14.90 4.72 2.72
N ALA A 84 15.49 4.47 3.88
CA ALA A 84 14.93 3.63 4.94
C ALA A 84 14.09 4.41 5.98
N SER A 85 13.62 5.62 5.64
CA SER A 85 12.80 6.46 6.51
C SER A 85 11.52 6.90 5.80
N TYR A 86 10.43 7.01 6.54
CA TYR A 86 9.16 7.54 6.07
C TYR A 86 9.09 9.05 6.36
N PRO A 87 8.65 9.89 5.40
CA PRO A 87 8.17 9.56 4.04
C PRO A 87 9.31 9.24 3.05
N GLN A 88 9.08 8.28 2.14
CA GLN A 88 10.06 7.81 1.15
C GLN A 88 9.86 8.43 -0.24
N ASP A 89 10.97 8.75 -0.90
CA ASP A 89 10.99 9.17 -2.31
C ASP A 89 10.80 7.97 -3.26
N ARG A 90 10.42 8.26 -4.51
CA ARG A 90 10.21 7.25 -5.56
C ARG A 90 11.53 6.63 -6.02
N LEU A 91 11.47 5.36 -6.38
CA LEU A 91 12.60 4.66 -6.98
C LEU A 91 12.64 4.79 -8.51
N LYS A 92 13.83 4.65 -9.10
CA LYS A 92 13.99 4.68 -10.56
C LYS A 92 13.55 3.37 -11.19
N ARG A 93 12.41 3.41 -11.88
CA ARG A 93 11.81 2.26 -12.60
C ARG A 93 12.81 1.44 -13.43
N GLN A 94 13.72 2.10 -14.17
CA GLN A 94 14.67 1.40 -15.04
C GLN A 94 15.61 0.47 -14.26
N GLU A 95 15.92 0.80 -13.01
CA GLU A 95 16.82 0.00 -12.18
C GLU A 95 16.22 -1.36 -11.82
N PHE A 96 14.91 -1.54 -11.93
CA PHE A 96 14.22 -2.78 -11.55
C PHE A 96 13.68 -3.57 -12.74
N GLY A 97 13.98 -3.16 -13.98
CA GLY A 97 13.52 -3.90 -15.17
C GLY A 97 11.99 -3.95 -15.31
N LEU A 98 11.29 -2.96 -14.75
CA LEU A 98 9.83 -2.87 -14.82
C LEU A 98 9.35 -2.31 -16.18
N PRO A 99 8.16 -2.70 -16.68
CA PRO A 99 7.62 -2.21 -17.94
C PRO A 99 7.20 -0.74 -17.86
N ARG A 100 6.85 -0.12 -19.00
CA ARG A 100 6.44 1.31 -19.04
C ARG A 100 5.10 1.57 -18.35
N GLN A 101 4.25 0.56 -18.28
CA GLN A 101 2.94 0.54 -17.61
C GLN A 101 3.07 0.64 -16.09
N ALA A 102 4.23 0.29 -15.52
CA ALA A 102 4.49 0.35 -14.10
C ALA A 102 5.12 1.70 -13.71
N SER A 103 4.52 2.38 -12.73
CA SER A 103 5.05 3.62 -12.15
C SER A 103 5.33 3.40 -10.67
N ILE A 104 6.56 3.71 -10.25
CA ILE A 104 6.91 3.69 -8.82
C ILE A 104 6.60 5.07 -8.23
N VAL A 105 5.80 5.09 -7.17
CA VAL A 105 5.35 6.31 -6.48
C VAL A 105 6.12 6.52 -5.16
N THR A 106 5.93 7.68 -4.54
CA THR A 106 6.42 7.97 -3.19
C THR A 106 5.61 7.20 -2.14
N ASN A 107 6.10 7.18 -0.90
CA ASN A 107 5.37 6.65 0.24
C ASN A 107 5.31 7.73 1.35
N PRO A 108 4.14 8.34 1.61
CA PRO A 108 2.84 8.11 1.01
C PRO A 108 2.70 8.80 -0.36
N VAL A 109 1.54 8.63 -1.02
CA VAL A 109 1.19 9.39 -2.23
C VAL A 109 -0.31 9.68 -2.30
N THR A 110 -0.66 10.80 -2.93
CA THR A 110 -2.02 11.08 -3.41
C THR A 110 -2.01 11.15 -4.92
N VAL A 111 -2.83 10.33 -5.58
CA VAL A 111 -2.94 10.28 -7.04
C VAL A 111 -4.38 10.50 -7.48
N SER A 112 -4.57 11.04 -8.69
CA SER A 112 -5.89 11.12 -9.33
C SER A 112 -6.02 9.98 -10.32
N ILE A 113 -7.07 9.19 -10.19
CA ILE A 113 -7.44 8.12 -11.13
C ILE A 113 -8.81 8.49 -11.69
N ASN A 114 -8.82 8.94 -12.95
CA ASN A 114 -9.94 9.70 -13.50
C ASN A 114 -10.28 10.89 -12.59
N GLU A 115 -11.53 11.03 -12.15
CA GLU A 115 -12.00 12.01 -11.17
C GLU A 115 -11.65 11.66 -9.71
N ILE A 116 -11.26 10.41 -9.43
CA ILE A 116 -11.18 9.88 -8.07
C ILE A 116 -9.83 10.22 -7.46
N VAL A 117 -9.85 10.85 -6.28
CA VAL A 117 -8.63 11.12 -5.51
C VAL A 117 -8.32 9.93 -4.61
N VAL A 118 -7.17 9.31 -4.80
CA VAL A 118 -6.74 8.11 -4.06
C VAL A 118 -5.48 8.42 -3.27
N GLY A 119 -5.58 8.30 -1.95
CA GLY A 119 -4.44 8.31 -1.04
C GLY A 119 -3.94 6.89 -0.80
N ILE A 120 -2.65 6.65 -0.93
CA ILE A 120 -2.02 5.34 -0.75
C ILE A 120 -0.85 5.49 0.23
N ASN A 121 -0.88 4.73 1.32
CA ASN A 121 0.15 4.71 2.34
C ASN A 121 0.54 3.25 2.61
N SER A 122 1.83 2.92 2.60
CA SER A 122 2.29 1.55 2.91
C SER A 122 2.83 1.40 4.33
N LEU A 123 2.98 2.49 5.08
CA LEU A 123 3.30 2.42 6.51
C LEU A 123 2.06 1.87 7.25
N ASP A 124 2.25 0.89 8.13
CA ASP A 124 1.15 0.25 8.89
C ASP A 124 0.65 1.16 10.02
N ILE A 125 0.07 2.29 9.63
CA ILE A 125 -0.48 3.30 10.53
C ILE A 125 -1.65 2.75 11.35
N LEU A 126 -2.33 1.72 10.85
CA LEU A 126 -3.42 1.07 11.58
C LEU A 126 -2.89 0.29 12.77
N ASP A 127 -1.78 -0.44 12.61
CA ASP A 127 -1.15 -1.15 13.73
C ASP A 127 -0.48 -0.18 14.72
N MET A 128 0.14 0.92 14.24
CA MET A 128 0.64 1.99 15.11
C MET A 128 -0.48 2.55 15.99
N LEU A 129 -1.61 2.95 15.38
CA LEU A 129 -2.77 3.45 16.11
C LEU A 129 -3.36 2.40 17.05
N ARG A 130 -3.38 1.11 16.67
CA ARG A 130 -3.87 0.04 17.55
C ARG A 130 -3.06 -0.05 18.85
N ARG A 131 -1.75 0.18 18.80
CA ARG A 131 -0.85 0.10 19.96
C ARG A 131 -0.99 1.32 20.88
N GLU A 132 -1.20 2.50 20.31
CA GLU A 132 -1.18 3.77 21.04
C GLU A 132 -2.59 4.31 21.41
N GLU A 133 -3.67 3.78 20.81
CA GLU A 133 -5.02 4.30 21.05
C GLU A 133 -5.46 4.11 22.52
N CYS A 134 -5.73 5.22 23.20
CA CYS A 134 -6.35 5.24 24.52
C CYS A 134 -7.87 5.51 24.39
N VAL A 135 -8.70 4.58 24.86
CA VAL A 135 -10.16 4.62 24.68
C VAL A 135 -10.90 4.55 26.01
N SER A 136 -11.82 5.49 26.26
CA SER A 136 -12.73 5.48 27.41
C SER A 136 -14.05 4.75 27.10
N ASP A 137 -14.81 4.40 28.13
CA ASP A 137 -15.88 3.39 28.09
C ASP A 137 -16.88 3.53 26.92
N LYS A 138 -17.45 4.72 26.71
CA LYS A 138 -18.43 4.94 25.62
C LYS A 138 -17.82 4.70 24.24
N ALA A 139 -16.55 5.03 24.05
CA ALA A 139 -15.88 4.87 22.78
C ALA A 139 -15.50 3.40 22.51
N LYS A 140 -15.33 2.55 23.54
CA LYS A 140 -15.11 1.10 23.38
C LYS A 140 -16.26 0.38 22.66
N MET A 141 -17.48 0.93 22.71
CA MET A 141 -18.65 0.37 22.03
C MET A 141 -18.59 0.54 20.50
N THR A 142 -17.70 1.39 19.99
CA THR A 142 -17.53 1.60 18.55
C THR A 142 -16.49 0.62 17.98
N ASN A 143 -16.55 0.36 16.68
CA ASN A 143 -15.57 -0.49 16.02
C ASN A 143 -14.19 0.22 15.97
N ALA A 144 -13.13 -0.45 16.43
CA ALA A 144 -11.79 0.14 16.53
C ALA A 144 -11.24 0.59 15.17
N MET A 145 -11.40 -0.20 14.11
CA MET A 145 -10.95 0.16 12.76
C MET A 145 -11.67 1.41 12.24
N ALA A 146 -12.95 1.58 12.58
CA ALA A 146 -13.71 2.78 12.24
C ALA A 146 -13.18 4.01 13.00
N ARG A 147 -12.79 3.86 14.27
CA ARG A 147 -12.15 4.95 15.04
C ARG A 147 -10.79 5.33 14.48
N TRP A 148 -9.91 4.35 14.24
CA TRP A 148 -8.57 4.60 13.68
C TRP A 148 -8.65 5.30 12.33
N GLY A 149 -9.52 4.82 11.44
CA GLY A 149 -9.74 5.46 10.14
C GLY A 149 -10.31 6.88 10.27
N ALA A 150 -11.27 7.09 11.17
CA ALA A 150 -11.80 8.43 11.44
C ALA A 150 -10.73 9.38 12.00
N ASN A 151 -9.79 8.89 12.82
CA ASN A 151 -8.68 9.67 13.36
C ASN A 151 -7.71 10.11 12.24
N ILE A 152 -7.27 9.18 11.39
CA ILE A 152 -6.39 9.49 10.24
C ILE A 152 -7.04 10.57 9.37
N ILE A 153 -8.33 10.38 9.06
CA ILE A 153 -9.09 11.32 8.24
C ILE A 153 -9.20 12.70 8.88
N SER A 154 -9.51 12.75 10.17
CA SER A 154 -9.75 14.01 10.88
C SER A 154 -8.47 14.83 11.04
N GLN A 155 -7.32 14.15 11.18
CA GLN A 155 -6.02 14.79 11.25
C GLN A 155 -5.44 15.18 9.89
N ARG A 156 -6.08 14.78 8.78
CA ARG A 156 -5.64 15.10 7.41
C ARG A 156 -4.17 14.74 7.16
N SER A 157 -3.73 13.61 7.69
CA SER A 157 -2.35 13.12 7.55
C SER A 157 -2.36 11.62 7.34
N PHE A 158 -1.46 11.13 6.49
CA PHE A 158 -1.21 9.69 6.36
C PHE A 158 -0.53 9.09 7.61
N CYS A 159 0.17 9.92 8.39
CA CYS A 159 0.84 9.52 9.63
C CYS A 159 0.52 10.54 10.74
N PRO A 160 -0.69 10.46 11.33
CA PRO A 160 -1.09 11.29 12.47
C PRO A 160 -0.23 11.04 13.73
N ASP A 161 0.29 9.82 13.84
CA ASP A 161 1.10 9.40 14.96
C ASP A 161 2.58 9.74 14.69
N GLY A 162 3.11 10.68 15.47
CA GLY A 162 4.53 11.07 15.43
C GLY A 162 5.39 10.30 16.41
N SER A 163 4.85 9.29 17.11
CA SER A 163 5.61 8.49 18.05
C SER A 163 6.51 7.51 17.32
N VAL A 164 7.81 7.57 17.62
CA VAL A 164 8.81 6.64 17.11
C VAL A 164 8.78 5.43 18.03
N VAL A 165 7.87 4.50 17.78
CA VAL A 165 7.82 3.26 18.56
C VAL A 165 8.89 2.32 18.01
N ALA A 166 9.92 2.05 18.81
CA ALA A 166 10.77 0.89 18.59
C ALA A 166 9.88 -0.34 18.74
N GLU A 167 9.76 -1.15 17.69
CA GLU A 167 9.15 -2.46 17.85
C GLU A 167 9.96 -3.20 18.93
N GLY A 168 9.27 -3.72 19.93
CA GLY A 168 9.88 -4.53 20.98
C GLY A 168 8.96 -5.71 21.15
N GLU A 169 9.26 -6.84 20.50
CA GLU A 169 8.68 -8.10 20.92
C GLU A 169 9.58 -8.69 22.00
N GLU A 170 9.02 -8.94 23.18
CA GLU A 170 9.70 -9.62 24.30
C GLU A 170 9.91 -11.13 24.05
N ASP A 171 9.46 -11.69 22.92
CA ASP A 171 9.33 -13.15 22.72
C ASP A 171 9.96 -13.73 21.43
N SER A 172 10.77 -12.98 20.68
CA SER A 172 11.47 -13.54 19.50
C SER A 172 12.80 -14.18 19.89
N GLU A 173 12.92 -15.49 19.69
CA GLU A 173 14.16 -16.25 19.82
C GLU A 173 15.31 -15.58 19.04
N LYS A 174 16.28 -15.04 19.79
CA LYS A 174 17.70 -14.77 19.41
C LYS A 174 17.96 -14.54 17.92
N VAL A 175 17.54 -13.39 17.43
CA VAL A 175 18.29 -12.70 16.39
C VAL A 175 18.62 -11.32 16.95
N ASP A 176 19.90 -10.96 17.03
CA ASP A 176 20.38 -9.65 17.54
C ASP A 176 20.07 -8.51 16.54
N ILE A 177 18.84 -8.48 16.01
CA ILE A 177 18.36 -7.45 15.09
C ILE A 177 17.19 -6.76 15.78
N LEU A 178 17.35 -5.47 16.04
CA LEU A 178 16.24 -4.64 16.50
C LEU A 178 15.17 -4.65 15.40
N PRO A 179 13.91 -4.99 15.72
CA PRO A 179 12.84 -4.99 14.74
C PRO A 179 12.65 -3.57 14.19
N ILE A 180 12.25 -3.50 12.92
CA ILE A 180 12.14 -2.22 12.24
C ILE A 180 10.85 -1.56 12.71
N GLY A 181 10.98 -0.68 13.70
CA GLY A 181 9.93 0.25 14.09
C GLY A 181 9.49 1.14 12.92
N ALA A 182 8.69 2.18 13.17
CA ALA A 182 8.41 3.16 12.12
C ALA A 182 9.59 4.15 12.02
N PRO A 183 10.47 4.07 11.00
CA PRO A 183 11.60 5.00 10.90
C PRO A 183 11.10 6.35 10.36
N LEU A 184 10.55 7.19 11.24
CA LEU A 184 9.99 8.48 10.84
C LEU A 184 11.09 9.54 10.71
N ASP A 185 11.21 10.16 9.53
CA ASP A 185 11.95 11.42 9.38
C ASP A 185 11.02 12.58 9.75
N THR A 186 11.13 13.00 11.00
CA THR A 186 10.30 14.07 11.59
C THR A 186 10.45 15.40 10.86
N SER A 187 11.58 15.63 10.16
CA SER A 187 11.81 16.86 9.39
C SER A 187 10.92 16.95 8.15
N PHE A 188 10.45 15.80 7.64
CA PHE A 188 9.66 15.71 6.41
C PHE A 188 8.22 15.23 6.62
N LEU A 189 7.75 15.09 7.87
CA LEU A 189 6.35 14.67 8.15
C LEU A 189 5.30 15.57 7.50
N LYS A 190 5.61 16.84 7.21
CA LYS A 190 4.72 17.73 6.45
C LYS A 190 4.36 17.20 5.06
N LEU A 191 5.19 16.36 4.44
CA LEU A 191 4.89 15.69 3.17
C LEU A 191 3.79 14.63 3.30
N THR A 192 3.43 14.25 4.53
CA THR A 192 2.39 13.26 4.82
C THR A 192 1.01 13.90 5.02
N GLU A 193 0.93 15.23 5.04
CA GLU A 193 -0.31 15.99 5.20
C GLU A 193 -1.11 16.12 3.90
N TRP A 194 -2.43 16.13 4.01
CA TRP A 194 -3.36 16.38 2.92
C TRP A 194 -3.65 17.88 2.83
N LEU A 195 -2.83 18.59 2.06
CA LEU A 195 -2.87 20.06 2.03
C LEU A 195 -4.17 20.62 1.45
N ASN A 196 -4.64 20.09 0.32
CA ASN A 196 -5.70 20.74 -0.47
C ASN A 196 -6.98 19.90 -0.58
N VAL A 197 -6.84 18.58 -0.62
CA VAL A 197 -7.95 17.68 -0.96
C VAL A 197 -7.91 16.47 -0.06
N ARG A 198 -9.08 16.14 0.49
CA ARG A 198 -9.31 14.89 1.19
C ARG A 198 -9.51 13.78 0.15
N PRO A 199 -8.80 12.65 0.23
CA PRO A 199 -8.92 11.60 -0.77
C PRO A 199 -10.30 10.95 -0.71
N ASP A 200 -10.88 10.57 -1.84
CA ASP A 200 -12.11 9.76 -1.90
C ASP A 200 -11.88 8.33 -1.43
N ILE A 201 -10.68 7.80 -1.71
CA ILE A 201 -10.22 6.47 -1.30
C ILE A 201 -8.94 6.59 -0.50
N LEU A 202 -8.88 5.89 0.63
CA LEU A 202 -7.66 5.76 1.42
C LEU A 202 -7.25 4.29 1.49
N ILE A 203 -6.13 3.94 0.87
CA ILE A 203 -5.55 2.59 0.91
C ILE A 203 -4.45 2.58 1.97
N THR A 204 -4.65 1.79 3.02
CA THR A 204 -3.72 1.61 4.15
C THR A 204 -3.60 0.12 4.45
N PRO A 205 -2.68 -0.59 3.78
CA PRO A 205 -2.40 -1.99 4.05
C PRO A 205 -1.92 -2.20 5.48
N SER A 206 -2.39 -3.27 6.09
CA SER A 206 -2.02 -3.67 7.45
C SER A 206 -2.14 -5.18 7.60
N ALA A 207 -1.36 -5.78 8.50
CA ALA A 207 -1.51 -7.18 8.87
C ALA A 207 -2.79 -7.45 9.71
N LEU A 208 -3.48 -6.40 10.13
CA LEU A 208 -4.77 -6.48 10.81
C LEU A 208 -5.85 -7.08 9.90
N THR A 209 -7.01 -7.39 10.51
CA THR A 209 -8.16 -7.95 9.77
C THR A 209 -8.50 -7.04 8.58
N PRO A 210 -8.52 -7.58 7.34
CA PRO A 210 -8.86 -6.79 6.15
C PRO A 210 -10.26 -6.18 6.26
N PHE A 211 -10.43 -4.97 5.75
CA PHE A 211 -11.73 -4.30 5.74
C PHE A 211 -11.83 -3.26 4.63
N ALA A 212 -13.07 -2.96 4.24
CA ALA A 212 -13.42 -1.77 3.48
C ALA A 212 -14.57 -1.06 4.20
N LYS A 213 -14.40 0.22 4.55
CA LYS A 213 -15.39 1.00 5.31
C LYS A 213 -15.47 2.42 4.78
N VAL A 214 -16.68 2.95 4.69
CA VAL A 214 -16.92 4.36 4.39
C VAL A 214 -16.89 5.13 5.72
N LEU A 215 -15.90 6.00 5.88
CA LEU A 215 -15.65 6.79 7.08
C LEU A 215 -15.64 8.26 6.71
N ASN A 216 -16.53 9.06 7.30
CA ASN A 216 -16.68 10.49 7.03
C ASN A 216 -16.84 10.82 5.52
N SER A 217 -17.41 9.94 4.68
CA SER A 217 -17.44 10.05 3.20
C SER A 217 -16.15 9.68 2.44
N VAL A 218 -15.23 8.94 3.08
CA VAL A 218 -14.04 8.37 2.41
C VAL A 218 -14.06 6.87 2.52
N LEU A 219 -13.79 6.21 1.40
CA LEU A 219 -13.68 4.76 1.32
C LEU A 219 -12.29 4.34 1.78
N MET A 220 -12.19 3.89 3.02
CA MET A 220 -10.95 3.36 3.57
C MET A 220 -10.85 1.86 3.33
N ILE A 221 -9.71 1.41 2.81
CA ILE A 221 -9.46 0.03 2.42
C ILE A 221 -8.16 -0.46 3.08
N ASN A 222 -8.28 -1.47 3.93
CA ASN A 222 -7.18 -2.35 4.30
C ASN A 222 -7.30 -3.65 3.49
N PRO A 223 -6.49 -3.86 2.44
CA PRO A 223 -6.51 -5.10 1.65
C PRO A 223 -6.00 -6.34 2.42
N GLY A 224 -5.33 -6.15 3.57
CA GLY A 224 -4.54 -7.19 4.23
C GLY A 224 -3.19 -7.41 3.56
N THR A 225 -2.45 -8.40 4.06
CA THR A 225 -1.23 -8.89 3.42
C THR A 225 -1.57 -9.96 2.39
N LEU A 226 -0.86 -9.97 1.25
CA LEU A 226 -1.06 -10.96 0.19
C LEU A 226 -0.59 -12.37 0.60
N SER A 227 0.43 -12.42 1.44
CA SER A 227 0.96 -13.65 2.04
C SER A 227 0.99 -13.48 3.56
N LYS A 228 0.67 -14.55 4.29
CA LYS A 228 0.80 -14.62 5.75
C LYS A 228 1.93 -15.60 6.09
N LYS A 229 2.54 -15.47 7.28
CA LYS A 229 3.59 -16.39 7.77
C LYS A 229 3.22 -17.88 7.63
N ARG A 230 1.93 -18.21 7.74
CA ARG A 230 1.41 -19.58 7.65
C ARG A 230 0.19 -19.70 6.73
N GLY A 231 0.24 -19.13 5.53
CA GLY A 231 -0.77 -19.39 4.50
C GLY A 231 -1.07 -18.23 3.55
N PRO A 232 -2.06 -18.42 2.65
CA PRO A 232 -2.49 -17.38 1.72
C PRO A 232 -3.10 -16.19 2.46
N GLY A 233 -2.87 -15.01 1.90
CA GLY A 233 -3.39 -13.76 2.38
C GLY A 233 -4.66 -13.32 1.65
N THR A 234 -4.80 -12.01 1.49
CA THR A 234 -5.92 -11.36 0.82
C THR A 234 -5.47 -10.21 -0.07
N PHE A 235 -6.34 -9.81 -0.98
CA PHE A 235 -6.24 -8.55 -1.71
C PHE A 235 -7.63 -7.88 -1.80
N ALA A 236 -7.65 -6.59 -2.08
CA ALA A 236 -8.89 -5.87 -2.36
C ALA A 236 -9.11 -5.75 -3.87
N ARG A 237 -10.32 -6.09 -4.32
CA ARG A 237 -10.79 -5.81 -5.67
C ARG A 237 -11.86 -4.73 -5.60
N MET A 238 -11.66 -3.64 -6.32
CA MET A 238 -12.62 -2.55 -6.40
C MET A 238 -13.15 -2.40 -7.81
N THR A 239 -14.47 -2.20 -7.92
CA THR A 239 -15.14 -1.86 -9.16
C THR A 239 -15.89 -0.56 -8.96
N VAL A 240 -15.63 0.42 -9.81
CA VAL A 240 -16.28 1.73 -9.76
C VAL A 240 -17.09 1.93 -11.03
N LEU A 241 -18.38 2.20 -10.88
CA LEU A 241 -19.24 2.49 -12.02
C LEU A 241 -18.99 3.92 -12.55
N PRO A 242 -19.23 4.18 -13.85
CA PRO A 242 -19.10 5.52 -14.43
C PRO A 242 -19.94 6.57 -13.70
N VAL A 243 -19.50 7.82 -13.72
CA VAL A 243 -20.29 8.94 -13.20
C VAL A 243 -21.50 9.17 -14.11
N THR A 244 -22.70 9.22 -13.53
CA THR A 244 -23.91 9.71 -14.19
C THR A 244 -24.16 11.15 -13.75
N ILE A 245 -23.99 12.11 -14.64
CA ILE A 245 -24.31 13.52 -14.40
C ILE A 245 -25.73 13.77 -14.89
N THR A 246 -26.59 14.29 -14.02
CA THR A 246 -27.97 14.66 -14.38
C THR A 246 -28.00 15.91 -15.25
N ASP A 247 -29.05 16.07 -16.07
CA ASP A 247 -29.19 17.26 -16.92
C ASP A 247 -29.30 18.55 -16.08
N GLU A 248 -29.90 18.47 -14.89
CA GLU A 248 -29.95 19.59 -13.92
C GLU A 248 -28.56 20.00 -13.41
N GLU A 249 -27.68 19.02 -13.12
CA GLU A 249 -26.29 19.29 -12.70
C GLU A 249 -25.48 19.89 -13.86
N ARG A 250 -25.75 19.47 -15.11
CA ARG A 250 -25.13 20.04 -16.31
C ARG A 250 -25.57 21.49 -16.56
N GLU A 251 -26.85 21.78 -16.42
CA GLU A 251 -27.41 23.11 -16.64
C GLU A 251 -26.91 24.12 -15.59
N LYS A 252 -26.68 23.68 -14.35
CA LYS A 252 -26.12 24.52 -13.27
C LYS A 252 -24.64 24.85 -13.46
N ASN A 253 -23.89 24.06 -14.22
CA ASN A 253 -22.46 24.24 -14.48
C ASN A 253 -21.62 24.45 -13.21
N ASP A 254 -21.94 23.70 -12.15
CA ASP A 254 -21.29 23.78 -10.83
C ASP A 254 -20.42 22.54 -10.54
N VAL A 255 -19.58 22.61 -9.52
CA VAL A 255 -18.70 21.50 -9.10
C VAL A 255 -19.55 20.36 -8.52
N VAL A 256 -19.51 19.19 -9.17
CA VAL A 256 -20.24 18.00 -8.74
C VAL A 256 -19.36 17.12 -7.86
N ALA A 257 -19.87 16.72 -6.70
CA ALA A 257 -19.19 15.78 -5.81
C ALA A 257 -19.06 14.40 -6.47
N HIS A 258 -17.92 13.73 -6.29
CA HIS A 258 -17.63 12.45 -6.97
C HIS A 258 -18.56 11.29 -6.58
N LYS A 259 -19.25 11.40 -5.41
CA LYS A 259 -20.18 10.41 -4.84
C LYS A 259 -19.68 8.97 -4.94
N LEU A 260 -18.37 8.77 -4.75
CA LEU A 260 -17.70 7.51 -5.05
C LEU A 260 -18.32 6.32 -4.30
N PHE A 261 -18.57 6.47 -3.01
CA PHE A 261 -19.06 5.38 -2.17
C PHE A 261 -20.46 4.88 -2.55
N GLU A 262 -21.22 5.63 -3.35
CA GLU A 262 -22.54 5.21 -3.86
C GLU A 262 -22.43 4.30 -5.09
N ARG A 263 -21.28 4.33 -5.78
CA ARG A 263 -21.06 3.65 -7.06
C ARG A 263 -19.82 2.76 -7.09
N ALA A 264 -19.15 2.61 -5.95
CA ALA A 264 -18.00 1.74 -5.77
C ALA A 264 -18.39 0.48 -4.98
N ARG A 265 -17.96 -0.67 -5.47
CA ARG A 265 -18.01 -1.94 -4.75
C ARG A 265 -16.59 -2.40 -4.46
N VAL A 266 -16.33 -2.78 -3.22
CA VAL A 266 -15.06 -3.37 -2.79
C VAL A 266 -15.32 -4.78 -2.28
N ASP A 267 -14.65 -5.76 -2.88
CA ASP A 267 -14.58 -7.12 -2.40
C ASP A 267 -13.19 -7.38 -1.82
N ILE A 268 -13.10 -7.94 -0.62
CA ILE A 268 -11.85 -8.53 -0.11
C ILE A 268 -11.82 -10.00 -0.53
N VAL A 269 -10.80 -10.40 -1.27
CA VAL A 269 -10.69 -11.72 -1.89
C VAL A 269 -9.48 -12.44 -1.32
N HIS A 270 -9.64 -13.72 -0.99
CA HIS A 270 -8.55 -14.61 -0.62
C HIS A 270 -7.78 -15.06 -1.87
N ILE A 271 -6.45 -15.09 -1.78
CA ILE A 271 -5.60 -15.63 -2.84
C ILE A 271 -5.53 -17.15 -2.80
#